data_AF-E2ZC85-F1
#
_entry.id   AF-E2ZC85-F1
#
_cell.length_a   1.000
_cell.length_b   1.000
_cell.length_c   1.000
_cell.angle_alpha   90.00
_cell.angle_beta   90.00
_cell.angle_gamma   90.00
#
_symmetry.space_group_name_H-M   'P 1'
#
loop_
_entity.id
_entity.type
_entity.pdbx_description
1 polymer ?
#
loop_
_entity_poly.entity_id
_entity_poly.type
_entity_poly.pdbx_seq_one_letter_code
_entity_poly.pdbx_strand_id
1 'polypeptide(L)'
;MYVHKKYRLRAVFFTEAEGDDGVEVFVNNERRELKVTDVLTGKDYAAALICSDQVVDTDEYNRFVMTETEYNRWKNLLTVLQESEDLRPDLIQAVGKEKLDNYIFEETKYLTQASLVIKEENISLKLLKKALHEKNSVWLKENGFV
;
A
#
# COMPACT_ATOMS: atom_id res chain seq x y z
N MET A 1 -23.59 -11.55 20.65
CA MET A 1 -23.44 -11.65 19.19
C MET A 1 -22.36 -10.64 18.79
N TYR A 2 -21.11 -11.07 18.64
CA TYR A 2 -19.97 -10.16 18.46
C TYR A 2 -19.80 -9.83 16.97
N VAL A 3 -20.04 -8.58 16.60
CA VAL A 3 -19.75 -8.05 15.26
C VAL A 3 -18.25 -7.80 15.17
N HIS A 4 -17.52 -8.65 14.44
CA HIS A 4 -16.12 -8.41 14.11
C HIS A 4 -16.06 -7.49 12.87
N LYS A 5 -15.86 -6.19 13.08
CA LYS A 5 -15.36 -5.30 12.03
C LYS A 5 -13.87 -5.59 11.84
N LYS A 6 -13.53 -6.45 10.87
CA LYS A 6 -12.16 -6.74 10.45
C LYS A 6 -11.84 -5.87 9.23
N TYR A 7 -11.15 -4.76 9.46
CA TYR A 7 -10.50 -4.01 8.39
C TYR A 7 -9.01 -4.32 8.47
N ARG A 8 -8.51 -5.15 7.55
CA ARG A 8 -7.09 -5.44 7.42
C ARG A 8 -6.54 -4.57 6.29
N LEU A 9 -5.42 -3.91 6.60
CA LEU A 9 -4.60 -3.00 5.79
C LEU A 9 -5.08 -1.57 5.49
N ARG A 10 -6.33 -1.21 5.77
CA ARG A 10 -6.75 0.23 5.71
C ARG A 10 -7.31 0.84 6.99
N ALA A 11 -7.42 0.13 8.12
CA ALA A 11 -8.06 0.74 9.32
C ALA A 11 -7.40 0.51 10.69
N VAL A 12 -6.09 0.22 10.78
CA VAL A 12 -5.42 0.15 12.10
C VAL A 12 -4.23 1.11 12.26
N PHE A 13 -3.75 1.78 11.21
CA PHE A 13 -2.58 2.68 11.38
C PHE A 13 -2.69 4.09 10.79
N PHE A 14 -3.80 4.45 10.13
CA PHE A 14 -3.85 5.69 9.33
C PHE A 14 -4.98 6.66 9.71
N THR A 15 -5.32 6.78 10.99
CA THR A 15 -6.27 7.84 11.40
C THR A 15 -5.60 9.18 11.69
N GLU A 16 -4.31 9.26 12.06
CA GLU A 16 -3.69 10.55 12.44
C GLU A 16 -2.18 10.59 12.18
N ALA A 17 -1.73 10.31 10.95
CA ALA A 17 -0.39 10.72 10.52
C ALA A 17 -0.55 11.92 9.57
N GLU A 18 -0.55 13.12 10.12
CA GLU A 18 -0.41 14.36 9.35
C GLU A 18 1.06 14.48 8.93
N GLY A 19 1.33 14.19 7.66
CA GLY A 19 2.63 14.43 7.04
C GLY A 19 2.41 14.67 5.55
N ASP A 20 2.47 15.92 5.12
CA ASP A 20 2.25 16.29 3.71
C ASP A 20 3.48 15.98 2.81
N ASP A 21 4.65 15.68 3.41
CA ASP A 21 5.95 15.77 2.73
C ASP A 21 6.84 14.50 2.81
N GLY A 22 6.25 13.30 2.87
CA GLY A 22 7.01 12.05 2.87
C GLY A 22 7.77 11.80 4.19
N VAL A 23 8.58 10.74 4.24
CA VAL A 23 9.41 10.42 5.40
C VAL A 23 10.89 10.65 5.11
N GLU A 24 11.48 11.55 5.89
CA GLU A 24 12.93 11.80 5.88
C GLU A 24 13.67 10.66 6.61
N VAL A 25 14.69 10.11 5.96
CA VAL A 25 15.53 9.05 6.51
C VAL A 25 17.01 9.36 6.26
N PHE A 26 17.86 9.03 7.21
CA PHE A 26 19.30 9.23 7.13
C PHE A 26 19.99 7.90 6.82
N VAL A 27 20.72 7.86 5.71
CA VAL A 27 21.48 6.70 5.25
C VAL A 27 22.93 7.11 5.10
N ASN A 28 23.83 6.54 5.92
CA ASN A 28 25.24 6.94 5.94
C ASN A 28 25.45 8.47 6.11
N ASN A 29 24.68 9.09 7.02
CA ASN A 29 24.62 10.54 7.26
C ASN A 29 24.11 11.41 6.10
N GLU A 30 23.64 10.81 5.01
CA GLU A 30 22.97 11.53 3.92
C GLU A 30 21.45 11.54 4.14
N ARG A 31 20.85 12.73 4.03
CA ARG A 31 19.39 12.88 4.03
C ARG A 31 18.82 12.30 2.75
N ARG A 32 17.84 11.40 2.88
CA ARG A 32 17.04 10.84 1.80
C ARG A 32 15.56 10.88 2.17
N GLU A 33 14.72 10.60 1.19
CA GLU A 33 13.26 10.59 1.34
C GLU A 33 12.69 9.26 0.85
N LEU A 34 11.65 8.80 1.53
CA LEU A 34 10.76 7.72 1.12
C LEU A 34 9.32 8.26 1.13
N LYS A 35 8.52 7.90 0.12
CA LYS A 35 7.18 8.46 -0.06
C LYS A 35 6.25 7.42 -0.70
N VAL A 36 4.99 7.44 -0.30
CA VAL A 36 3.86 6.81 -1.01
C VAL A 36 2.61 7.65 -0.77
N THR A 37 2.00 8.12 -1.85
CA THR A 37 0.88 9.05 -1.82
C THR A 37 -0.41 8.34 -2.18
N ASP A 38 -1.41 8.44 -1.31
CA ASP A 38 -2.78 8.06 -1.64
C ASP A 38 -3.29 9.03 -2.71
N VAL A 39 -3.47 8.53 -3.93
CA VAL A 39 -3.81 9.36 -5.10
C VAL A 39 -5.19 10.02 -4.97
N LEU A 40 -6.08 9.47 -4.14
CA LEU A 40 -7.44 10.00 -3.95
C LEU A 40 -7.47 11.16 -2.95
N THR A 41 -6.58 11.14 -1.95
CA THR A 41 -6.58 12.13 -0.85
C THR A 41 -5.37 13.06 -0.88
N GLY A 42 -4.33 12.72 -1.63
CA GLY A 42 -3.06 13.46 -1.70
C GLY A 42 -2.14 13.24 -0.49
N LYS A 43 -2.54 12.41 0.48
CA LYS A 43 -1.80 12.21 1.73
C LYS A 43 -0.67 11.20 1.56
N ASP A 44 0.50 11.51 2.11
CA ASP A 44 1.57 10.51 2.27
C ASP A 44 1.27 9.60 3.45
N TYR A 45 1.68 8.34 3.35
CA TYR A 45 1.57 7.39 4.44
C TYR A 45 2.77 6.43 4.57
N ALA A 46 3.93 6.79 4.00
CA ALA A 46 5.12 5.95 4.01
C ALA A 46 5.64 5.69 5.43
N ALA A 47 5.72 6.73 6.27
CA ALA A 47 6.20 6.61 7.65
C ALA A 47 5.40 5.58 8.46
N ALA A 48 4.07 5.73 8.46
CA ALA A 48 3.18 4.86 9.21
C ALA A 48 3.24 3.40 8.73
N LEU A 49 3.43 3.17 7.42
CA LEU A 49 3.63 1.83 6.88
C LEU A 49 4.95 1.21 7.37
N ILE A 50 6.06 1.94 7.26
CA ILE A 50 7.39 1.47 7.67
C ILE A 50 7.39 1.11 9.16
N CYS A 51 6.89 2.00 10.01
CA CYS A 51 6.83 1.79 11.46
C CYS A 51 5.88 0.65 11.87
N SER A 52 4.95 0.24 11.00
CA SER A 52 4.06 -0.90 11.27
C SER A 52 4.70 -2.27 10.96
N ASP A 53 5.67 -2.32 10.04
CA ASP A 53 6.34 -3.57 9.61
C ASP A 53 7.67 -3.81 10.36
N GLN A 54 8.34 -2.74 10.82
CA GLN A 54 9.62 -2.85 11.51
C GLN A 54 9.84 -1.76 12.56
N VAL A 55 10.71 -2.06 13.53
CA VAL A 55 11.30 -1.04 14.41
C VAL A 55 12.32 -0.26 13.57
N VAL A 56 12.22 1.07 13.58
CA VAL A 56 13.14 1.97 12.88
C VAL A 56 14.05 2.62 13.92
N ASP A 57 15.36 2.56 13.69
CA ASP A 57 16.34 3.21 14.56
C ASP A 57 16.26 4.73 14.42
N THR A 58 16.60 5.43 15.51
CA THR A 58 16.70 6.89 15.54
C THR A 58 18.05 7.34 16.04
N ASP A 59 18.56 8.44 15.51
CA ASP A 59 19.78 9.08 16.03
C ASP A 59 19.48 9.99 17.24
N GLU A 60 20.51 10.66 17.74
CA GLU A 60 20.43 11.59 18.88
C GLU A 60 19.49 12.79 18.66
N TYR A 61 19.09 13.05 17.41
CA TYR A 61 18.14 14.10 17.03
C TYR A 61 16.74 13.54 16.74
N ASN A 62 16.47 12.28 17.10
CA ASN A 62 15.23 11.54 16.81
C ASN A 62 14.92 11.43 15.30
N ARG A 63 15.94 11.44 14.44
CA ARG A 63 15.77 11.29 12.99
C ARG A 63 15.83 9.81 12.63
N PHE A 64 14.98 9.35 11.72
CA PHE A 64 15.01 7.96 11.26
C PHE A 64 16.33 7.64 10.58
N VAL A 65 16.97 6.55 11.00
CA VAL A 65 18.21 6.05 10.43
C VAL A 65 17.96 4.70 9.79
N MET A 66 18.54 4.49 8.61
CA MET A 66 18.48 3.21 7.91
C MET A 66 19.84 2.86 7.32
N THR A 67 20.12 1.57 7.25
CA THR A 67 21.18 1.05 6.39
C THR A 67 20.81 1.22 4.91
N GLU A 68 21.81 1.19 4.02
CA GLU A 68 21.59 1.23 2.57
C GLU A 68 20.70 0.07 2.10
N THR A 69 20.81 -1.10 2.73
CA THR A 69 19.98 -2.27 2.42
C THR A 69 18.52 -2.05 2.80
N GLU A 70 18.24 -1.50 3.98
CA GLU A 70 16.87 -1.22 4.44
C GLU A 70 16.22 -0.12 3.60
N TYR A 71 16.96 0.95 3.33
CA TYR A 71 16.50 2.04 2.47
C TYR A 71 16.09 1.52 1.10
N ASN A 72 16.95 0.73 0.45
CA ASN A 72 16.67 0.20 -0.88
C ASN A 72 15.52 -0.82 -0.87
N ARG A 73 15.39 -1.64 0.19
CA ARG A 73 14.23 -2.51 0.37
C ARG A 73 12.93 -1.70 0.40
N TRP A 74 12.87 -0.66 1.24
CA TRP A 74 11.67 0.17 1.37
C TRP A 74 11.38 0.98 0.12
N LYS A 75 12.38 1.59 -0.48
CA LYS A 75 12.24 2.31 -1.75
C LYS A 75 11.59 1.43 -2.82
N ASN A 76 12.05 0.18 -2.95
CA ASN A 76 11.48 -0.77 -3.91
C ASN A 76 10.03 -1.14 -3.58
N LEU A 77 9.72 -1.40 -2.30
CA LEU A 77 8.36 -1.73 -1.86
C LEU A 77 7.39 -0.56 -2.07
N LEU A 78 7.79 0.65 -1.66
CA LEU A 78 6.97 1.85 -1.83
C LEU A 78 6.76 2.21 -3.29
N THR A 79 7.74 1.94 -4.17
CA THR A 79 7.57 2.10 -5.62
C THR A 79 6.46 1.19 -6.14
N VAL A 80 6.44 -0.09 -5.75
CA VAL A 80 5.39 -1.04 -6.14
C VAL A 80 4.03 -0.62 -5.56
N LEU A 81 4.01 -0.11 -4.32
CA LEU A 81 2.78 0.37 -3.71
C LEU A 81 2.26 1.63 -4.41
N GLN A 82 3.14 2.55 -4.80
CA GLN A 82 2.76 3.73 -5.58
C GLN A 82 2.16 3.33 -6.94
N GLU A 83 2.74 2.33 -7.62
CA GLU A 83 2.14 1.78 -8.84
C GLU A 83 0.72 1.26 -8.59
N SER A 84 0.47 0.64 -7.43
CA SER A 84 -0.88 0.21 -7.05
C SER A 84 -1.81 1.41 -6.84
N GLU A 85 -1.37 2.43 -6.11
CA GLU A 85 -2.13 3.67 -5.89
C GLU A 85 -2.50 4.36 -7.20
N ASP A 86 -1.57 4.44 -8.14
CA ASP A 86 -1.78 5.07 -9.45
C ASP A 86 -2.82 4.33 -10.32
N LEU A 87 -3.01 3.03 -10.09
CA LEU A 87 -4.03 2.23 -10.78
C LEU A 87 -5.43 2.38 -10.18
N ARG A 88 -5.53 2.77 -8.90
CA ARG A 88 -6.80 2.78 -8.16
C ARG A 88 -7.87 3.68 -8.78
N PRO A 89 -7.61 4.93 -9.21
CA PRO A 89 -8.66 5.80 -9.73
C PRO A 89 -9.42 5.20 -10.92
N ASP A 90 -8.68 4.69 -11.92
CA ASP A 90 -9.25 4.06 -13.12
C ASP A 90 -10.06 2.82 -12.77
N LEU A 91 -9.54 1.98 -11.87
CA LEU A 91 -10.21 0.75 -11.46
C LEU A 91 -11.46 1.04 -10.62
N ILE A 92 -11.41 2.02 -9.72
CA ILE A 92 -12.56 2.49 -8.95
C ILE A 92 -13.66 2.98 -9.90
N GLN A 93 -13.30 3.74 -10.93
CA GLN A 93 -14.26 4.20 -11.93
C GLN A 93 -14.89 3.02 -12.69
N ALA A 94 -14.12 1.97 -12.99
CA ALA A 94 -14.59 0.84 -13.76
C ALA A 94 -15.49 -0.13 -12.96
N VAL A 95 -15.16 -0.44 -11.71
CA VAL A 95 -15.83 -1.50 -10.93
C VAL A 95 -16.50 -1.02 -9.65
N GLY A 96 -16.27 0.24 -9.25
CA GLY A 96 -16.73 0.79 -7.98
C GLY A 96 -15.78 0.47 -6.83
N LYS A 97 -15.63 1.44 -5.92
CA LYS A 97 -14.69 1.38 -4.79
C LYS A 97 -14.90 0.16 -3.89
N GLU A 98 -16.15 -0.11 -3.51
CA GLU A 98 -16.46 -1.22 -2.58
C GLU A 98 -16.07 -2.58 -3.17
N LYS A 99 -16.37 -2.83 -4.44
CA LYS A 99 -15.98 -4.09 -5.12
C LYS A 99 -14.47 -4.23 -5.21
N LEU A 100 -13.77 -3.15 -5.57
CA LEU A 100 -12.31 -3.15 -5.63
C LEU A 100 -11.68 -3.43 -4.26
N ASP A 101 -12.14 -2.75 -3.22
CA ASP A 101 -11.65 -2.93 -1.85
C ASP A 101 -11.88 -4.36 -1.35
N ASN A 102 -13.06 -4.94 -1.63
CA ASN A 102 -13.37 -6.32 -1.26
C ASN A 102 -12.48 -7.33 -2.00
N TYR A 103 -12.24 -7.11 -3.29
CA TYR A 103 -11.35 -7.97 -4.07
C TYR A 103 -9.92 -7.96 -3.51
N ILE A 104 -9.33 -6.78 -3.31
CA ILE A 104 -7.98 -6.66 -2.73
C ILE A 104 -7.93 -7.30 -1.34
N PHE A 105 -8.96 -7.10 -0.51
CA PHE A 105 -9.03 -7.73 0.79
C PHE A 105 -9.02 -9.26 0.69
N GLU A 106 -9.81 -9.86 -0.19
CA GLU A 106 -9.86 -11.30 -0.36
C GLU A 106 -8.51 -11.89 -0.81
N GLU A 107 -7.82 -11.22 -1.73
CA GLU A 107 -6.49 -11.63 -2.22
C GLU A 107 -5.39 -11.51 -1.14
N THR A 108 -5.51 -10.55 -0.23
CA THR A 108 -4.44 -10.22 0.73
C THR A 108 -4.70 -10.64 2.18
N LYS A 109 -5.93 -11.02 2.56
CA LYS A 109 -6.35 -11.19 3.97
C LYS A 109 -5.54 -12.18 4.80
N TYR A 110 -4.91 -13.18 4.18
CA TYR A 110 -4.11 -14.19 4.86
C TYR A 110 -2.61 -13.87 4.90
N LEU A 111 -2.17 -12.84 4.18
CA LEU A 111 -0.79 -12.38 4.19
C LEU A 111 -0.49 -11.62 5.49
N THR A 112 0.68 -11.87 6.05
CA THR A 112 1.11 -11.29 7.34
C THR A 112 2.28 -10.33 7.24
N GLN A 113 3.02 -10.36 6.12
CA GLN A 113 4.17 -9.49 5.87
C GLN A 113 3.77 -8.36 4.93
N ALA A 114 4.12 -7.11 5.24
CA ALA A 114 3.77 -5.96 4.41
C ALA A 114 4.32 -6.11 2.99
N SER A 115 5.54 -6.66 2.86
CA SER A 115 6.17 -6.90 1.55
C SER A 115 5.39 -7.85 0.65
N LEU A 116 4.73 -8.87 1.21
CA LEU A 116 3.90 -9.80 0.45
C LEU A 116 2.58 -9.16 0.07
N VAL A 117 1.96 -8.44 1.00
CA VAL A 117 0.71 -7.71 0.76
C VAL A 117 0.86 -6.73 -0.40
N ILE A 118 1.89 -5.89 -0.36
CA ILE A 118 2.15 -4.86 -1.39
C ILE A 118 2.29 -5.51 -2.77
N LYS A 119 3.03 -6.61 -2.85
CA LYS A 119 3.24 -7.35 -4.10
C LYS A 119 1.96 -7.99 -4.60
N GLU A 120 1.24 -8.68 -3.73
CA GLU A 120 0.01 -9.37 -4.11
C GLU A 120 -1.04 -8.37 -4.58
N GLU A 121 -1.27 -7.29 -3.82
CA GLU A 121 -2.16 -6.21 -4.23
C GLU A 121 -1.81 -5.69 -5.63
N ASN A 122 -0.53 -5.38 -5.89
CA ASN A 122 -0.10 -4.88 -7.18
C ASN A 122 -0.39 -5.88 -8.32
N ILE A 123 -0.15 -7.18 -8.09
CA ILE A 123 -0.47 -8.24 -9.05
C ILE A 123 -1.97 -8.30 -9.30
N SER A 124 -2.79 -8.35 -8.24
CA SER A 124 -4.25 -8.41 -8.34
C SER A 124 -4.82 -7.21 -9.11
N LEU A 125 -4.34 -5.99 -8.84
CA LEU A 125 -4.76 -4.79 -9.57
C LEU A 125 -4.38 -4.85 -11.06
N LYS A 126 -3.17 -5.33 -11.38
CA LYS A 126 -2.71 -5.51 -12.77
C LYS A 126 -3.53 -6.59 -13.49
N LEU A 127 -3.89 -7.68 -12.81
CA LEU A 127 -4.77 -8.73 -13.36
C LEU A 127 -6.17 -8.20 -13.63
N LEU A 128 -6.76 -7.46 -12.70
CA LEU A 128 -8.07 -6.83 -12.90
C LEU A 128 -8.04 -5.85 -14.07
N LYS A 129 -7.03 -4.97 -14.14
CA LYS A 129 -6.86 -4.04 -15.26
C LYS A 129 -6.79 -4.75 -16.60
N LYS A 130 -6.03 -5.85 -16.66
CA LYS A 130 -5.94 -6.70 -17.86
C LYS A 130 -7.30 -7.32 -18.22
N ALA A 131 -7.99 -7.92 -17.25
CA ALA A 131 -9.28 -8.56 -17.47
C ALA A 131 -10.36 -7.57 -17.96
N LEU A 132 -10.37 -6.35 -17.42
CA LEU A 132 -11.24 -5.27 -17.88
C LEU A 132 -10.91 -4.85 -19.31
N HIS A 133 -9.62 -4.69 -19.63
CA HIS A 133 -9.16 -4.33 -20.98
C HIS A 133 -9.53 -5.39 -22.03
N GLU A 134 -9.32 -6.66 -21.70
CA GLU A 134 -9.63 -7.81 -22.57
C GLU A 134 -11.12 -8.18 -22.57
N LYS A 135 -11.94 -7.50 -21.76
CA LYS A 135 -13.36 -7.81 -21.54
C LYS A 135 -13.59 -9.30 -21.18
N ASN A 136 -12.70 -9.86 -20.36
CA ASN A 136 -12.75 -11.26 -19.96
C ASN A 136 -13.89 -11.49 -18.95
N SER A 137 -15.09 -11.77 -19.47
CA SER A 137 -16.30 -11.94 -18.67
C SER A 137 -16.23 -13.14 -17.72
N VAL A 138 -15.47 -14.19 -18.08
CA VAL A 138 -15.31 -15.37 -17.23
C VAL A 138 -14.51 -15.00 -15.98
N TRP A 139 -13.34 -14.39 -16.17
CA TRP A 139 -12.49 -13.96 -15.05
C TRP A 139 -13.21 -12.94 -14.17
N LEU A 140 -13.89 -11.96 -14.76
CA LEU A 140 -14.61 -10.93 -14.00
C LEU A 140 -15.75 -11.53 -13.14
N LYS A 141 -16.45 -12.54 -13.65
CA LYS A 141 -17.50 -13.24 -12.89
C LYS A 141 -16.92 -14.10 -11.76
N GLU A 142 -15.85 -14.85 -12.04
CA GLU A 142 -15.18 -15.69 -11.04
C GLU A 142 -14.61 -14.86 -9.88
N ASN A 143 -14.20 -13.62 -10.15
CA ASN A 143 -13.66 -12.69 -9.15
C ASN A 143 -14.71 -11.72 -8.59
N GLY A 144 -16.01 -11.95 -8.83
CA GLY A 144 -17.11 -11.23 -8.18
C GLY A 144 -17.38 -9.80 -8.69
N PHE A 145 -16.90 -9.45 -9.89
CA PHE A 145 -17.12 -8.12 -10.48
C PHE A 145 -18.43 -8.01 -11.28
N VAL A 146 -18.92 -9.13 -11.84
CA VAL A 146 -20.13 -9.23 -12.69
C VAL A 146 -21.10 -10.27 -12.14
#